data_AF-A0A7J3C6D6-F1
#
_entry.id   AF-A0A7J3C6D6-F1
#
_cell.length_a   1.000
_cell.length_b   1.000
_cell.length_c   1.000
_cell.angle_alpha   90.00
_cell.angle_beta   90.00
_cell.angle_gamma   90.00
#
_symmetry.space_group_name_H-M   'P 1'
#
loop_
_entity.id
_entity.type
_entity.pdbx_description
1 polymer ?
#
loop_
_entity_poly.entity_id
_entity_poly.type
_entity_poly.pdbx_seq_one_letter_code
_entity_poly.pdbx_strand_id
1 'polypeptide(L)'
;MSPQSTQQRQQQTAEQRQAMQQSMRTQFLYFFIMILLLFVYTVPELRKAFALPMEYILQPFIGFDFKLPLFTILAAALITGFVNTIARHFFMDYFAMAEMQHKNKKLSQRYREAIRTRDKAEIEAVRAEQSRSMQDSLKITQQQMKPTFVTLILSVLIFAWLIGFMLQSENLGDTTVYSPFGTGNLMTLFHGFYIWIGFYSVFSIIISYPLQYSLKLYYMKRSIRE
;
A
#
# COMPACT_ATOMS: atom_id res chain seq x y z
N MET A 1 12.21 -43.81 -5.86
CA MET A 1 11.87 -42.37 -5.76
C MET A 1 13.08 -41.66 -5.16
N SER A 2 13.80 -40.86 -5.95
CA SER A 2 15.06 -40.26 -5.51
C SER A 2 14.82 -39.10 -4.52
N PRO A 3 15.59 -38.96 -3.43
CA PRO A 3 15.45 -37.88 -2.44
C PRO A 3 15.51 -36.46 -3.05
N GLN A 4 16.09 -36.35 -4.24
CA GLN A 4 16.26 -35.11 -5.01
C GLN A 4 14.93 -34.50 -5.51
N SER A 5 13.91 -35.32 -5.82
CA SER A 5 12.59 -34.81 -6.29
C SER A 5 11.72 -34.31 -5.13
N THR A 6 11.83 -34.92 -3.94
CA THR A 6 11.16 -34.49 -2.71
C THR A 6 11.71 -33.15 -2.21
N GLN A 7 13.04 -32.95 -2.30
CA GLN A 7 13.70 -31.71 -1.88
C GLN A 7 13.50 -30.55 -2.88
N GLN A 8 13.40 -30.83 -4.19
CA GLN A 8 12.99 -29.82 -5.19
C GLN A 8 11.58 -29.30 -4.95
N ARG A 9 10.64 -30.19 -4.59
CA ARG A 9 9.27 -29.82 -4.20
C ARG A 9 9.29 -28.92 -2.97
N GLN A 10 10.12 -29.20 -1.97
CA GLN A 10 10.22 -28.42 -0.73
C GLN A 10 10.76 -26.98 -0.94
N GLN A 11 11.66 -26.76 -1.91
CA GLN A 11 12.30 -25.45 -2.14
C GLN A 11 11.48 -24.52 -3.03
N GLN A 12 10.88 -25.02 -4.13
CA GLN A 12 9.85 -24.26 -4.86
C GLN A 12 8.67 -23.93 -3.95
N THR A 13 8.33 -24.85 -3.05
CA THR A 13 7.34 -24.62 -2.00
C THR A 13 7.78 -23.54 -1.00
N ALA A 14 9.06 -23.35 -0.70
CA ALA A 14 9.52 -22.34 0.27
C ALA A 14 9.44 -20.91 -0.28
N GLU A 15 9.93 -20.67 -1.50
CA GLU A 15 9.80 -19.35 -2.17
C GLU A 15 8.33 -19.04 -2.49
N GLN A 16 7.55 -20.01 -2.98
CA GLN A 16 6.10 -19.86 -3.13
C GLN A 16 5.41 -19.64 -1.78
N ARG A 17 5.81 -20.34 -0.71
CA ARG A 17 5.29 -20.12 0.65
C ARG A 17 5.60 -18.72 1.15
N GLN A 18 6.74 -18.15 0.82
CA GLN A 18 7.09 -16.79 1.24
C GLN A 18 6.35 -15.73 0.44
N ALA A 19 6.27 -15.86 -0.89
CA ALA A 19 5.43 -14.97 -1.70
C ALA A 19 3.95 -15.09 -1.30
N MET A 20 3.48 -16.31 -1.01
CA MET A 20 2.15 -16.57 -0.47
C MET A 20 2.01 -15.99 0.95
N GLN A 21 2.98 -16.15 1.85
CA GLN A 21 2.94 -15.56 3.20
C GLN A 21 2.97 -14.03 3.15
N GLN A 22 3.72 -13.42 2.23
CA GLN A 22 3.77 -11.97 2.03
C GLN A 22 2.44 -11.46 1.45
N SER A 23 1.88 -12.15 0.46
CA SER A 23 0.54 -11.87 -0.07
C SER A 23 -0.50 -11.98 1.04
N MET A 24 -0.52 -13.11 1.76
CA MET A 24 -1.45 -13.38 2.85
C MET A 24 -1.32 -12.36 3.96
N ARG A 25 -0.11 -12.00 4.39
CA ARG A 25 0.12 -10.99 5.44
C ARG A 25 -0.35 -9.60 5.01
N THR A 26 -0.12 -9.22 3.76
CA THR A 26 -0.60 -7.95 3.22
C THR A 26 -2.13 -7.95 3.10
N GLN A 27 -2.72 -9.07 2.68
CA GLN A 27 -4.17 -9.27 2.64
C GLN A 27 -4.78 -9.21 4.06
N PHE A 28 -4.15 -9.84 5.06
CA PHE A 28 -4.57 -9.74 6.45
C PHE A 28 -4.50 -8.31 6.97
N LEU A 29 -3.47 -7.55 6.58
CA LEU A 29 -3.36 -6.14 6.96
C LEU A 29 -4.50 -5.31 6.36
N TYR A 30 -4.81 -5.48 5.06
CA TYR A 30 -5.94 -4.81 4.43
C TYR A 30 -7.28 -5.23 5.01
N PHE A 31 -7.44 -6.50 5.34
CA PHE A 31 -8.63 -7.02 6.02
C PHE A 31 -8.80 -6.39 7.41
N PHE A 32 -7.71 -6.27 8.17
CA PHE A 32 -7.70 -5.60 9.46
C PHE A 32 -8.08 -4.12 9.33
N ILE A 33 -7.54 -3.40 8.34
CA ILE A 33 -7.93 -2.02 8.05
C ILE A 33 -9.42 -1.93 7.73
N MET A 34 -9.93 -2.82 6.88
CA MET A 34 -11.34 -2.81 6.49
C MET A 34 -12.26 -2.99 7.70
N ILE A 35 -11.95 -3.94 8.60
CA ILE A 35 -12.69 -4.12 9.85
C ILE A 35 -12.57 -2.86 10.72
N LEU A 36 -11.35 -2.34 10.90
CA LEU A 36 -11.11 -1.16 11.73
C LEU A 36 -11.91 0.05 11.23
N LEU A 37 -11.94 0.28 9.92
CA LEU A 37 -12.74 1.35 9.30
C LEU A 37 -14.24 1.14 9.48
N LEU A 38 -14.73 -0.11 9.46
CA LEU A 38 -16.12 -0.42 9.79
C LEU A 38 -16.44 -0.05 11.25
N PHE A 39 -15.54 -0.37 12.19
CA PHE A 39 -15.70 0.03 13.59
C PHE A 39 -15.64 1.56 13.77
N VAL A 40 -14.70 2.23 13.12
CA VAL A 40 -14.64 3.71 13.09
C VAL A 40 -15.92 4.30 12.50
N TYR A 41 -16.52 3.64 11.53
CA TYR A 41 -17.76 4.09 10.94
C TYR A 41 -18.96 3.95 11.90
N THR A 42 -19.12 2.78 12.51
CA THR A 42 -20.30 2.41 13.32
C THR A 42 -20.23 2.92 14.76
N VAL A 43 -19.04 3.08 15.33
CA VAL A 43 -18.83 3.46 16.74
C VAL A 43 -18.38 4.93 16.83
N PRO A 44 -19.26 5.87 17.26
CA PRO A 44 -18.94 7.29 17.29
C PRO A 44 -17.74 7.65 18.17
N GLU A 45 -17.55 6.96 19.30
CA GLU A 45 -16.44 7.22 20.22
C GLU A 45 -15.09 6.84 19.60
N LEU A 46 -15.02 5.69 18.90
CA LEU A 46 -13.82 5.34 18.14
C LEU A 46 -13.58 6.37 17.04
N ARG A 47 -14.62 6.76 16.30
CA ARG A 47 -14.48 7.79 15.26
C ARG A 47 -13.86 9.06 15.79
N LYS A 48 -14.40 9.61 16.89
CA LYS A 48 -13.87 10.82 17.52
C LYS A 48 -12.43 10.61 17.95
N ALA A 49 -12.12 9.52 18.67
CA ALA A 49 -10.76 9.24 19.14
C ALA A 49 -9.72 9.22 18.01
N PHE A 50 -10.04 8.58 16.87
CA PHE A 50 -9.14 8.53 15.71
C PHE A 50 -9.19 9.82 14.86
N ALA A 51 -10.30 10.55 14.86
CA ALA A 51 -10.43 11.81 14.13
C ALA A 51 -9.68 12.97 14.82
N LEU A 52 -9.65 12.99 16.16
CA LEU A 52 -9.12 14.09 16.96
C LEU A 52 -7.75 14.61 16.48
N PRO A 53 -6.72 13.77 16.26
CA PRO A 53 -5.43 14.28 15.79
C PRO A 53 -5.51 14.99 14.44
N MET A 54 -6.32 14.47 13.53
CA MET A 54 -6.50 15.05 12.20
C MET A 54 -7.44 16.24 12.22
N GLU A 55 -8.35 16.33 13.19
CA GLU A 55 -9.17 17.52 13.38
C GLU A 55 -8.28 18.73 13.71
N TYR A 56 -7.33 18.61 14.64
CA TYR A 56 -6.41 19.71 14.93
C TYR A 56 -5.44 20.03 13.78
N ILE A 57 -5.02 19.03 13.02
CA ILE A 57 -3.99 19.18 11.97
C ILE A 57 -4.57 19.57 10.62
N LEU A 58 -5.74 19.04 10.23
CA LEU A 58 -6.30 19.18 8.89
C LEU A 58 -7.49 20.14 8.86
N GLN A 59 -8.33 20.18 9.90
CA GLN A 59 -9.53 21.04 9.91
C GLN A 59 -9.21 22.52 9.60
N PRO A 60 -8.17 23.15 10.18
CA PRO A 60 -7.89 24.56 9.93
C PRO A 60 -7.40 24.85 8.50
N PHE A 61 -6.79 23.86 7.84
CA PHE A 61 -6.15 24.05 6.53
C PHE A 61 -7.03 23.64 5.36
N ILE A 62 -7.81 22.56 5.54
CA ILE A 62 -8.58 21.93 4.45
C ILE A 62 -10.04 21.67 4.83
N GLY A 63 -10.47 22.05 6.04
CA GLY A 63 -11.85 21.87 6.51
C GLY A 63 -12.85 22.88 5.93
N PHE A 64 -12.41 24.07 5.52
CA PHE A 64 -13.28 25.09 4.91
C PHE A 64 -14.60 25.33 5.68
N ASP A 65 -14.53 25.36 7.02
CA ASP A 65 -15.68 25.48 7.92
C ASP A 65 -16.86 24.53 7.61
N PHE A 66 -16.55 23.32 7.13
CA PHE A 66 -17.54 22.30 6.74
C PHE A 66 -18.45 22.69 5.55
N LYS A 67 -18.10 23.73 4.78
CA LYS A 67 -18.91 24.24 3.67
C LYS A 67 -18.55 23.64 2.31
N LEU A 68 -17.30 23.22 2.12
CA LEU A 68 -16.75 22.80 0.82
C LEU A 68 -16.28 21.34 0.82
N PRO A 69 -17.18 20.35 0.98
CA PRO A 69 -16.79 18.95 1.16
C PRO A 69 -16.01 18.36 -0.02
N LEU A 70 -16.34 18.75 -1.26
CA LEU A 70 -15.59 18.28 -2.44
C LEU A 70 -14.12 18.73 -2.43
N PHE A 71 -13.87 19.99 -2.07
CA PHE A 71 -12.50 20.52 -2.00
C PHE A 71 -11.73 19.91 -0.83
N THR A 72 -12.40 19.68 0.31
CA THR A 72 -11.82 18.96 1.45
C THR A 72 -11.38 17.55 1.07
N ILE A 73 -12.23 16.79 0.34
CA ILE A 73 -11.88 15.44 -0.13
C ILE A 73 -10.67 15.48 -1.06
N LEU A 74 -10.65 16.41 -2.02
CA LEU A 74 -9.55 16.56 -2.96
C LEU A 74 -8.24 16.90 -2.23
N ALA A 75 -8.27 17.85 -1.31
CA ALA A 75 -7.10 18.26 -0.53
C ALA A 75 -6.61 17.13 0.40
N ALA A 76 -7.52 16.40 1.03
CA ALA A 76 -7.18 15.23 1.83
C ALA A 76 -6.52 14.13 0.98
N ALA A 77 -7.05 13.85 -0.21
CA ALA A 77 -6.43 12.90 -1.15
C ALA A 77 -5.03 13.34 -1.59
N LEU A 78 -4.82 14.66 -1.80
CA LEU A 78 -3.50 15.23 -2.10
C LEU A 78 -2.51 14.99 -0.97
N ILE A 79 -2.89 15.32 0.26
CA ILE A 79 -2.05 15.16 1.44
C ILE A 79 -1.75 13.68 1.68
N THR A 80 -2.75 12.81 1.62
CA THR A 80 -2.54 11.36 1.80
C THR A 80 -1.58 10.80 0.75
N GLY A 81 -1.74 11.19 -0.53
CA GLY A 81 -0.83 10.78 -1.60
C GLY A 81 0.61 11.24 -1.35
N PHE A 82 0.78 12.49 -0.90
CA PHE A 82 2.10 13.06 -0.60
C PHE A 82 2.77 12.37 0.58
N VAL A 83 2.07 12.21 1.71
CA VAL A 83 2.62 11.55 2.90
C VAL A 83 2.91 10.08 2.62
N ASN A 84 2.03 9.38 1.89
CA ASN A 84 2.27 8.00 1.47
C ASN A 84 3.54 7.87 0.62
N THR A 85 3.79 8.85 -0.26
CA THR A 85 4.98 8.86 -1.12
C THR A 85 6.24 9.12 -0.28
N ILE A 86 6.21 10.11 0.62
CA ILE A 86 7.33 10.42 1.52
C ILE A 86 7.65 9.24 2.44
N ALA A 87 6.63 8.63 3.05
CA ALA A 87 6.82 7.48 3.93
C ALA A 87 7.52 6.34 3.18
N ARG A 88 7.07 6.00 1.96
CA ARG A 88 7.75 4.99 1.15
C ARG A 88 9.18 5.42 0.82
N HIS A 89 9.41 6.67 0.45
CA HIS A 89 10.73 7.16 0.09
C HIS A 89 11.74 7.09 1.25
N PHE A 90 11.32 7.46 2.46
CA PHE A 90 12.21 7.48 3.62
C PHE A 90 12.55 6.07 4.12
N PHE A 91 11.62 5.13 4.03
CA PHE A 91 11.80 3.79 4.60
C PHE A 91 12.20 2.69 3.60
N MET A 92 12.08 2.92 2.28
CA MET A 92 12.31 1.91 1.25
C MET A 92 13.65 2.11 0.53
N ASP A 93 14.52 1.10 0.58
CA ASP A 93 15.72 1.05 -0.23
C ASP A 93 15.42 0.46 -1.62
N TYR A 94 15.32 1.33 -2.62
CA TYR A 94 15.05 0.94 -3.99
C TYR A 94 16.23 0.23 -4.67
N PHE A 95 17.48 0.52 -4.28
CA PHE A 95 18.66 -0.13 -4.84
C PHE A 95 18.75 -1.57 -4.34
N ALA A 96 18.60 -1.80 -3.04
CA ALA A 96 18.62 -3.15 -2.46
C ALA A 96 17.53 -4.04 -3.06
N MET A 97 16.34 -3.50 -3.32
CA MET A 97 15.29 -4.23 -4.03
C MET A 97 15.66 -4.57 -5.47
N ALA A 98 16.20 -3.61 -6.22
CA ALA A 98 16.61 -3.85 -7.61
C ALA A 98 17.73 -4.90 -7.69
N GLU A 99 18.74 -4.79 -6.82
CA GLU A 99 19.84 -5.75 -6.73
C GLU A 99 19.32 -7.16 -6.39
N MET A 100 18.42 -7.27 -5.42
CA MET A 100 17.77 -8.53 -5.05
C MET A 100 17.02 -9.15 -6.23
N GLN A 101 16.23 -8.34 -6.96
CA GLN A 101 15.52 -8.81 -8.15
C GLN A 101 16.48 -9.30 -9.24
N HIS A 102 17.59 -8.59 -9.47
CA HIS A 102 18.62 -8.99 -10.41
C HIS A 102 19.34 -10.29 -9.98
N LYS A 103 19.71 -10.42 -8.70
CA LYS A 103 20.33 -11.63 -8.13
C LYS A 103 19.41 -12.83 -8.28
N ASN A 104 18.14 -12.71 -7.88
CA ASN A 104 17.15 -13.79 -7.98
C ASN A 104 16.90 -14.20 -9.43
N LYS A 105 16.92 -13.26 -10.39
CA LYS A 105 16.81 -13.57 -11.82
C LYS A 105 18.00 -14.38 -12.33
N LYS A 106 19.23 -13.99 -11.97
CA LYS A 106 20.46 -14.72 -12.32
C LYS A 106 20.50 -16.11 -11.67
N LEU A 107 20.13 -16.22 -10.39
CA LEU A 107 20.01 -17.49 -9.67
C LEU A 107 19.03 -18.45 -10.36
N SER A 108 17.87 -17.94 -10.76
CA SER A 108 16.88 -18.73 -11.50
C SER A 108 17.40 -19.20 -12.86
N GLN A 109 18.21 -18.39 -13.55
CA GLN A 109 18.85 -18.78 -14.81
C GLN A 109 19.91 -19.87 -14.59
N ARG A 110 20.84 -19.66 -13.66
CA ARG A 110 21.87 -20.66 -13.27
C ARG A 110 21.26 -21.98 -12.86
N TYR A 111 20.18 -21.96 -12.07
CA TYR A 111 19.45 -23.16 -11.68
C TYR A 111 18.93 -23.93 -12.90
N ARG A 112 18.30 -23.24 -13.87
CA ARG A 112 17.79 -23.88 -15.10
C ARG A 112 18.90 -24.46 -15.95
N GLU A 113 20.03 -23.77 -16.05
CA GLU A 113 21.21 -24.25 -16.79
C GLU A 113 21.83 -25.48 -16.11
N ALA A 114 21.99 -25.47 -14.79
CA ALA A 114 22.53 -26.59 -14.02
C ALA A 114 21.65 -27.85 -14.12
N ILE A 115 20.33 -27.68 -14.17
CA ILE A 115 19.39 -28.79 -14.44
C ILE A 115 19.55 -29.33 -15.86
N ARG A 116 19.76 -28.46 -16.85
CA ARG A 116 19.96 -28.84 -18.25
C ARG A 116 21.28 -29.61 -18.44
N THR A 117 22.35 -29.18 -17.79
CA THR A 117 23.67 -29.83 -17.85
C THR A 117 23.80 -31.03 -16.90
N ARG A 118 22.81 -31.26 -16.03
CA ARG A 118 22.80 -32.30 -14.98
C ARG A 118 23.97 -32.18 -14.00
N ASP A 119 24.47 -30.96 -13.81
CA ASP A 119 25.53 -30.67 -12.87
C ASP A 119 25.00 -30.68 -11.44
N LYS A 120 25.23 -31.78 -10.72
CA LYS A 120 24.74 -31.96 -9.36
C LYS A 120 25.41 -31.00 -8.36
N ALA A 121 26.67 -30.64 -8.58
CA ALA A 121 27.41 -29.75 -7.69
C ALA A 121 26.89 -28.32 -7.82
N GLU A 122 26.68 -27.84 -9.06
CA GLU A 122 26.11 -26.51 -9.30
C GLU A 122 24.65 -26.42 -8.83
N ILE A 123 23.85 -27.48 -8.99
CA ILE A 123 22.49 -27.53 -8.44
C ILE A 123 22.50 -27.33 -6.93
N GLU A 124 23.42 -27.97 -6.21
CA GLU A 124 23.51 -27.85 -4.74
C GLU A 124 24.03 -26.48 -4.31
N ALA A 125 25.03 -25.94 -5.02
CA ALA A 125 25.55 -24.59 -4.80
C ALA A 125 24.48 -23.50 -4.99
N VAL A 126 23.72 -23.56 -6.10
CA VAL A 126 22.65 -22.60 -6.39
C VAL A 126 21.53 -22.69 -5.35
N ARG A 127 21.20 -23.88 -4.85
CA ARG A 127 20.21 -24.04 -3.77
C ARG A 127 20.67 -23.42 -2.45
N ALA A 128 21.94 -23.58 -2.10
CA ALA A 128 22.50 -22.94 -0.91
C ALA A 128 22.41 -21.41 -1.02
N GLU A 129 22.68 -20.85 -2.20
CA GLU A 129 22.60 -19.43 -2.48
C GLU A 129 21.15 -18.90 -2.50
N GLN A 130 20.20 -19.68 -3.03
CA GLN A 130 18.76 -19.38 -2.94
C GLN A 130 18.29 -19.33 -1.46
N SER A 131 18.72 -20.28 -0.63
CA SER A 131 18.40 -20.29 0.81
C SER A 131 18.93 -19.03 1.53
N ARG A 132 20.13 -18.57 1.19
CA ARG A 132 20.67 -17.30 1.70
C ARG A 132 19.87 -16.10 1.21
N SER A 133 19.54 -16.07 -0.08
CA SER A 133 18.72 -15.02 -0.71
C SER A 133 17.32 -14.94 -0.09
N MET A 134 16.79 -16.07 0.38
CA MET A 134 15.55 -16.17 1.13
C MET A 134 15.64 -15.41 2.47
N GLN A 135 16.75 -15.55 3.20
CA GLN A 135 16.97 -14.82 4.45
C GLN A 135 17.12 -13.30 4.21
N ASP A 136 17.80 -12.91 3.13
CA ASP A 136 17.93 -11.50 2.77
C ASP A 136 16.59 -10.90 2.29
N SER A 137 15.75 -11.70 1.63
CA SER A 137 14.37 -11.31 1.27
C SER A 137 13.52 -11.03 2.51
N LEU A 138 13.75 -11.74 3.64
CA LEU A 138 13.08 -11.43 4.91
C LEU A 138 13.48 -10.07 5.47
N LYS A 139 14.75 -9.66 5.34
CA LYS A 139 15.21 -8.33 5.76
C LYS A 139 14.56 -7.23 4.93
N ILE A 140 14.53 -7.38 3.60
CA ILE A 140 13.85 -6.45 2.70
C ILE A 140 12.35 -6.38 3.02
N THR A 141 11.74 -7.54 3.29
CA THR A 141 10.32 -7.62 3.68
C THR A 141 10.04 -6.87 4.99
N GLN A 142 10.94 -6.94 5.97
CA GLN A 142 10.83 -6.16 7.21
C GLN A 142 10.98 -4.66 6.96
N GLN A 143 11.87 -4.25 6.07
CA GLN A 143 12.02 -2.84 5.68
C GLN A 143 10.73 -2.31 5.02
N GLN A 144 10.07 -3.12 4.18
CA GLN A 144 8.78 -2.76 3.56
C GLN A 144 7.61 -2.63 4.55
N MET A 145 7.71 -3.25 5.72
CA MET A 145 6.64 -3.20 6.73
C MET A 145 6.55 -1.84 7.40
N LYS A 146 7.69 -1.19 7.68
CA LYS A 146 7.74 0.12 8.33
C LYS A 146 6.88 1.18 7.62
N PRO A 147 7.05 1.44 6.30
CA PRO A 147 6.21 2.41 5.61
C PRO A 147 4.76 1.95 5.59
N THR A 148 4.50 0.66 5.43
CA THR A 148 3.14 0.12 5.35
C THR A 148 2.35 0.41 6.63
N PHE A 149 2.91 0.15 7.82
CA PHE A 149 2.24 0.46 9.09
C PHE A 149 2.05 1.95 9.33
N VAL A 150 3.05 2.77 8.96
CA VAL A 150 2.92 4.23 9.06
C VAL A 150 1.78 4.73 8.18
N THR A 151 1.72 4.27 6.92
CA THR A 151 0.64 4.64 6.00
C THR A 151 -0.72 4.10 6.45
N LEU A 152 -0.75 2.95 7.12
CA LEU A 152 -1.97 2.37 7.68
C LEU A 152 -2.55 3.26 8.77
N ILE A 153 -1.76 3.59 9.79
CA ILE A 153 -2.20 4.41 10.92
C ILE A 153 -2.69 5.75 10.39
N LEU A 154 -1.91 6.38 9.51
CA LEU A 154 -2.28 7.65 8.90
C LEU A 154 -3.58 7.56 8.12
N SER A 155 -3.77 6.51 7.32
CA SER A 155 -4.99 6.31 6.55
C SER A 155 -6.21 6.25 7.46
N VAL A 156 -6.13 5.46 8.54
CA VAL A 156 -7.24 5.33 9.51
C VAL A 156 -7.58 6.67 10.15
N LEU A 157 -6.57 7.44 10.59
CA LEU A 157 -6.78 8.76 11.19
C LEU A 157 -7.46 9.73 10.22
N ILE A 158 -6.99 9.80 8.97
CA ILE A 158 -7.55 10.69 7.94
C ILE A 158 -8.97 10.27 7.58
N PHE A 159 -9.23 8.97 7.40
CA PHE A 159 -10.57 8.47 7.11
C PHE A 159 -11.54 8.70 8.28
N ALA A 160 -11.11 8.47 9.52
CA ALA A 160 -11.94 8.74 10.70
C ALA A 160 -12.37 10.21 10.75
N TRP A 161 -11.43 11.12 10.51
CA TRP A 161 -11.71 12.55 10.43
C TRP A 161 -12.61 12.90 9.24
N LEU A 162 -12.35 12.39 8.04
CA LEU A 162 -13.21 12.63 6.87
C LEU A 162 -14.66 12.15 7.11
N ILE A 163 -14.86 10.99 7.75
CA ILE A 163 -16.21 10.54 8.12
C ILE A 163 -16.85 11.54 9.09
N GLY A 164 -16.13 11.97 10.12
CA GLY A 164 -16.62 12.96 11.09
C GLY A 164 -16.94 14.32 10.46
N PHE A 165 -16.12 14.75 9.49
CA PHE A 165 -16.30 15.96 8.71
C PHE A 165 -17.56 15.87 7.82
N MET A 166 -17.72 14.75 7.10
CA MET A 166 -18.88 14.52 6.24
C MET A 166 -20.18 14.43 7.02
N LEU A 167 -20.17 14.07 8.30
CA LEU A 167 -21.37 14.07 9.13
C LEU A 167 -21.77 15.48 9.62
N GLN A 168 -20.84 16.43 9.63
CA GLN A 168 -21.04 17.81 10.11
C GLN A 168 -21.21 18.82 8.97
N SER A 169 -20.98 18.41 7.72
CA SER A 169 -21.03 19.30 6.56
C SER A 169 -22.45 19.77 6.23
N GLU A 170 -22.66 21.08 6.20
CA GLU A 170 -23.98 21.72 6.05
C GLU A 170 -24.55 21.60 4.63
N ASN A 171 -23.69 21.56 3.60
CA ASN A 171 -24.08 21.65 2.19
C ASN A 171 -24.25 20.31 1.47
N LEU A 172 -24.39 19.21 2.20
CA LEU A 172 -24.47 17.89 1.58
C LEU A 172 -25.78 17.79 0.76
N GLY A 173 -26.92 18.13 1.38
CA GLY A 173 -28.27 17.91 0.84
C GLY A 173 -28.56 18.58 -0.51
N ASP A 174 -27.96 19.74 -0.76
CA ASP A 174 -28.32 20.59 -1.90
C ASP A 174 -27.50 20.31 -3.16
N THR A 175 -26.37 19.61 -3.03
CA THR A 175 -25.49 19.32 -4.17
C THR A 175 -25.73 17.90 -4.68
N THR A 176 -26.55 17.77 -5.72
CA THR A 176 -26.67 16.49 -6.45
C THR A 176 -25.46 16.29 -7.34
N VAL A 177 -24.75 15.19 -7.13
CA VAL A 177 -23.58 14.79 -7.89
C VAL A 177 -23.95 13.64 -8.82
N TYR A 178 -23.63 13.81 -10.10
CA TYR A 178 -23.72 12.74 -11.10
C TYR A 178 -22.38 12.04 -11.17
N SER A 179 -22.34 10.76 -10.79
CA SER A 179 -21.12 9.97 -10.80
C SER A 179 -21.34 8.57 -11.36
N PRO A 180 -20.28 7.90 -11.84
CA PRO A 180 -20.34 6.47 -12.19
C PRO A 180 -20.72 5.56 -11.01
N PHE A 181 -20.60 6.07 -9.77
CA PHE A 181 -20.89 5.35 -8.52
C PHE A 181 -22.28 5.66 -7.97
N GLY A 182 -23.17 6.25 -8.78
CA GLY A 182 -24.52 6.61 -8.38
C GLY A 182 -24.83 8.10 -8.57
N THR A 183 -26.13 8.38 -8.55
CA THR A 183 -26.69 9.72 -8.66
C THR A 183 -27.28 10.13 -7.31
N GLY A 184 -26.79 11.23 -6.75
CA GLY A 184 -27.26 11.71 -5.45
C GLY A 184 -26.25 12.64 -4.79
N ASN A 185 -26.46 12.91 -3.52
CA ASN A 185 -25.54 13.67 -2.68
C ASN A 185 -24.27 12.84 -2.37
N LEU A 186 -23.20 13.49 -1.95
CA LEU A 186 -21.99 12.87 -1.38
C LEU A 186 -22.27 11.83 -0.28
N MET A 187 -23.35 11.99 0.49
CA MET A 187 -23.82 11.04 1.51
C MET A 187 -24.84 10.01 0.99
N THR A 188 -25.08 9.93 -0.32
CA THR A 188 -25.88 8.83 -0.88
C THR A 188 -25.08 7.53 -0.76
N LEU A 189 -25.75 6.51 -0.22
CA LEU A 189 -25.18 5.17 -0.06
C LEU A 189 -25.31 4.39 -1.38
N PHE A 190 -24.21 3.89 -1.90
CA PHE A 190 -24.13 3.04 -3.08
C PHE A 190 -23.42 1.74 -2.74
N HIS A 191 -24.11 0.60 -2.89
CA HIS A 191 -23.56 -0.75 -2.64
C HIS A 191 -22.77 -0.89 -1.32
N GLY A 192 -23.22 -0.20 -0.25
CA GLY A 192 -22.62 -0.30 1.09
C GLY A 192 -21.54 0.74 1.42
N PHE A 193 -21.21 1.66 0.50
CA PHE A 193 -20.29 2.78 0.76
C PHE A 193 -20.88 4.10 0.26
N TYR A 194 -20.43 5.23 0.80
CA TYR A 194 -20.90 6.55 0.38
C TYR A 194 -20.21 7.04 -0.88
N ILE A 195 -20.92 7.84 -1.70
CA ILE A 195 -20.39 8.42 -2.95
C ILE A 195 -19.09 9.21 -2.72
N TRP A 196 -18.94 9.91 -1.59
CA TRP A 196 -17.71 10.65 -1.28
C TRP A 196 -16.46 9.75 -1.21
N ILE A 197 -16.61 8.48 -0.80
CA ILE A 197 -15.51 7.50 -0.77
C ILE A 197 -15.05 7.18 -2.19
N GLY A 198 -15.99 7.13 -3.15
CA GLY A 198 -15.70 6.98 -4.57
C GLY A 198 -14.87 8.15 -5.10
N PHE A 199 -15.26 9.39 -4.79
CA PHE A 199 -14.48 10.59 -5.16
C PHE A 199 -13.09 10.59 -4.54
N TYR A 200 -12.99 10.30 -3.25
CA TYR A 200 -11.70 10.19 -2.57
C TYR A 200 -10.79 9.16 -3.26
N SER A 201 -11.34 8.00 -3.61
CA SER A 201 -10.60 6.92 -4.27
C SER A 201 -10.10 7.34 -5.65
N VAL A 202 -10.95 7.95 -6.47
CA VAL A 202 -10.58 8.45 -7.81
C VAL A 202 -9.49 9.51 -7.70
N PHE A 203 -9.67 10.51 -6.84
CA PHE A 203 -8.65 11.56 -6.65
C PHE A 203 -7.34 10.98 -6.12
N SER A 204 -7.40 10.10 -5.12
CA SER A 204 -6.22 9.45 -4.55
C SER A 204 -5.42 8.69 -5.61
N ILE A 205 -6.11 7.94 -6.50
CA ILE A 205 -5.47 7.23 -7.61
C ILE A 205 -4.82 8.21 -8.58
N ILE A 206 -5.55 9.23 -9.03
CA ILE A 206 -5.07 10.24 -9.98
C ILE A 206 -3.85 10.97 -9.44
N ILE A 207 -3.82 11.26 -8.13
CA ILE A 207 -2.74 11.98 -7.47
C ILE A 207 -1.52 11.07 -7.22
N SER A 208 -1.77 9.82 -6.83
CA SER A 208 -0.70 8.90 -6.45
C SER A 208 0.20 8.52 -7.64
N TYR A 209 -0.35 8.40 -8.85
CA TYR A 209 0.43 8.00 -10.03
C TYR A 209 1.50 9.03 -10.45
N PRO A 210 1.19 10.32 -10.66
CA PRO A 210 2.18 11.35 -10.98
C PRO A 210 3.23 11.54 -9.88
N LEU A 211 2.85 11.45 -8.60
CA LEU A 211 3.78 11.58 -7.48
C LEU A 211 4.84 10.47 -7.50
N GLN A 212 4.44 9.23 -7.73
CA GLN A 212 5.39 8.11 -7.83
C GLN A 212 6.29 8.24 -9.06
N TYR A 213 5.73 8.68 -10.18
CA TYR A 213 6.49 8.87 -11.42
C TYR A 213 7.52 10.01 -11.32
N SER A 214 7.13 11.16 -10.76
CA SER A 214 8.01 12.32 -10.56
C SER A 214 9.18 12.01 -9.63
N LEU A 215 8.93 11.25 -8.55
CA LEU A 215 10.00 10.82 -7.63
C LEU A 215 11.01 9.89 -8.33
N LYS A 216 10.52 8.96 -9.16
CA LYS A 216 11.37 8.05 -9.95
C LYS A 216 12.23 8.82 -10.95
N LEU A 217 11.65 9.82 -11.63
CA LEU A 217 12.38 10.69 -12.56
C LEU A 217 13.47 11.50 -11.86
N TYR A 218 13.18 12.06 -10.69
CA TYR A 218 14.16 12.79 -9.89
C TYR A 218 15.34 11.89 -9.50
N TYR A 219 15.06 10.67 -9.06
CA TYR A 219 16.06 9.70 -8.65
C TYR A 219 16.99 9.28 -9.80
N MET A 220 16.42 8.92 -10.95
CA MET A 220 17.20 8.56 -12.13
C MET A 220 18.09 9.71 -12.61
N LYS A 221 17.61 10.96 -12.53
CA LYS A 221 18.43 12.12 -12.88
C LYS A 221 19.60 12.33 -11.91
N ARG A 222 19.42 12.02 -10.63
CA ARG A 222 20.48 12.14 -9.63
C ARG A 222 21.52 11.02 -9.75
N SER A 223 21.11 9.78 -10.00
CA SER A 223 22.05 8.64 -10.14
C SER A 223 22.87 8.63 -11.44
N ILE A 224 22.58 9.53 -12.39
CA ILE A 224 23.38 9.72 -13.62
C ILE A 224 24.42 10.83 -13.42
N ARG A 225 24.28 11.65 -12.37
CA ARG A 225 25.14 12.80 -12.10
C ARG A 225 26.23 12.52 -11.05
N GLU A 226 26.17 11.36 -10.40
CA GLU A 226 27.24 10.74 -9.60
C GLU A 226 27.82 9.56 -10.38
#